data_AF-A0A7C7NYD4-F1
#
_entry.id   AF-A0A7C7NYD4-F1
#
_cell.length_a   1.000
_cell.length_b   1.000
_cell.length_c   1.000
_cell.angle_alpha   90.00
_cell.angle_beta   90.00
_cell.angle_gamma   90.00
#
_symmetry.space_group_name_H-M   'P 1'
#
loop_
_entity.id
_entity.type
_entity.pdbx_description
1 polymer ?
#
loop_
_entity_poly.entity_id
_entity_poly.type
_entity_poly.pdbx_seq_one_letter_code
_entity_poly.pdbx_strand_id
1 'polypeptide(L)'
;MIPHLIHQIWLGESGGSSPPSTFQQAAASWRHHHHDWEYRLWGSVEIRQLFAAARPELQGLYDAYPYWVQRADAARYLILHRYGGIYADLDILCERSFEFIGNCDLVLTPTKPLGMSNDLM
;
A
#
# COMPACT_ATOMS: atom_id res chain seq x y z
N MET A 1 -6.49 8.75 14.70
CA MET A 1 -7.09 7.40 14.58
C MET A 1 -6.95 6.91 13.16
N ILE A 2 -6.37 5.72 12.99
CA ILE A 2 -6.16 5.09 11.68
C ILE A 2 -7.48 4.49 11.17
N PRO A 3 -7.97 4.89 9.97
CA PRO A 3 -9.13 4.27 9.34
C PRO A 3 -8.99 2.75 9.12
N HIS A 4 -10.09 2.02 9.19
CA HIS A 4 -10.16 0.58 8.89
C HIS A 4 -10.15 0.32 7.37
N LEU A 5 -9.02 0.66 6.75
CA LEU A 5 -8.81 0.60 5.31
C LEU A 5 -7.42 0.04 5.02
N ILE A 6 -7.37 -1.01 4.19
CA ILE A 6 -6.13 -1.70 3.80
C ILE A 6 -5.80 -1.33 2.36
N HIS A 7 -4.55 -0.95 2.13
CA HIS A 7 -4.02 -0.57 0.83
C HIS A 7 -2.85 -1.46 0.42
N GLN A 8 -2.92 -2.01 -0.79
CA GLN A 8 -1.80 -2.68 -1.45
C GLN A 8 -1.69 -2.22 -2.90
N ILE A 9 -0.53 -2.38 -3.54
CA ILE A 9 -0.29 -1.90 -4.91
C ILE A 9 0.10 -3.06 -5.84
N TRP A 10 -0.47 -3.09 -7.04
CA TRP A 10 -0.01 -3.91 -8.15
C TRP A 10 -0.06 -3.12 -9.47
N LEU A 11 1.09 -2.60 -9.92
CA LEU A 11 1.15 -1.75 -11.11
C LEU A 11 1.09 -2.52 -12.44
N GLY A 12 1.21 -3.85 -12.39
CA GLY A 12 1.26 -4.75 -13.53
C GLY A 12 2.56 -4.72 -14.34
N GLU A 13 3.31 -3.62 -14.30
CA GLU A 13 4.67 -3.51 -14.85
C GLU A 13 5.68 -4.45 -14.17
N SER A 14 5.36 -4.94 -12.97
CA SER A 14 6.15 -5.87 -12.17
C SER A 14 6.00 -7.34 -12.59
N GLY A 15 4.95 -7.71 -13.34
CA GLY A 15 4.69 -9.13 -13.58
C GLY A 15 3.40 -9.50 -14.34
N GLY A 16 2.78 -8.55 -15.05
CA GLY A 16 1.56 -8.78 -15.83
C GLY A 16 0.29 -8.25 -15.18
N SER A 17 -0.87 -8.52 -15.79
CA SER A 17 -2.16 -7.94 -15.39
C SER A 17 -2.64 -8.34 -13.99
N SER A 18 -2.11 -9.43 -13.43
CA SER A 18 -2.48 -9.94 -12.11
C SER A 18 -1.24 -10.36 -11.32
N PRO A 19 -1.25 -10.22 -9.98
CA PRO A 19 -0.16 -10.71 -9.14
C PRO A 19 0.02 -12.24 -9.24
N PRO A 20 1.22 -12.78 -9.01
CA PRO A 20 1.43 -14.22 -8.82
C PRO A 20 0.55 -14.79 -7.70
N SER A 21 0.30 -16.10 -7.74
CA SER A 21 -0.57 -16.79 -6.77
C SER A 21 -0.12 -16.62 -5.31
N THR A 22 1.19 -16.60 -5.06
CA THR A 22 1.77 -16.36 -3.73
C THR A 22 1.40 -14.98 -3.18
N PHE A 23 1.42 -13.95 -4.02
CA PHE A 23 1.05 -12.58 -3.64
C PHE A 23 -0.46 -12.44 -3.48
N GLN A 24 -1.25 -13.14 -4.30
CA GLN A 24 -2.69 -13.22 -4.09
C GLN A 24 -3.05 -13.90 -2.76
N GLN A 25 -2.29 -14.91 -2.34
CA GLN A 25 -2.46 -15.57 -1.03
C GLN A 25 -2.11 -14.62 0.11
N ALA A 26 -1.00 -13.87 0.00
CA ALA A 26 -0.64 -12.83 0.95
C ALA A 26 -1.76 -11.77 1.05
N ALA A 27 -2.24 -11.23 -0.06
CA ALA A 27 -3.38 -10.30 -0.09
C ALA A 27 -4.68 -10.90 0.50
N ALA A 28 -4.92 -12.20 0.31
CA ALA A 28 -6.06 -12.88 0.89
C ALA A 28 -5.96 -12.99 2.42
N SER A 29 -4.76 -13.18 2.97
CA SER A 29 -4.54 -13.24 4.42
C SER A 29 -4.94 -11.92 5.12
N TRP A 30 -4.65 -10.77 4.51
CA TRP A 30 -5.09 -9.46 5.04
C TRP A 30 -6.60 -9.37 5.13
N ARG A 31 -7.32 -9.72 4.06
CA ARG A 31 -8.79 -9.73 4.05
C ARG A 31 -9.37 -10.75 5.01
N HIS A 32 -8.74 -11.91 5.16
CA HIS A 32 -9.16 -12.96 6.08
C HIS A 32 -9.12 -12.48 7.54
N HIS A 33 -8.07 -11.76 7.94
CA HIS A 33 -7.92 -11.25 9.31
C HIS A 33 -8.68 -9.94 9.60
N HIS A 34 -9.24 -9.29 8.58
CA HIS A 34 -9.90 -7.98 8.69
C HIS A 34 -11.23 -7.95 7.93
N HIS A 35 -12.17 -8.81 8.35
CA HIS A 35 -13.46 -8.99 7.66
C HIS A 35 -14.32 -7.71 7.57
N ASP A 36 -14.19 -6.81 8.56
CA ASP A 36 -14.95 -5.55 8.62
C ASP A 36 -14.19 -4.35 8.02
N TRP A 37 -12.95 -4.54 7.54
CA TRP A 37 -12.15 -3.46 6.97
C TRP A 37 -12.35 -3.39 5.46
N GLU A 38 -12.31 -2.17 4.92
CA GLU A 38 -12.26 -2.00 3.48
C GLU A 38 -10.88 -2.41 2.96
N TYR A 39 -10.84 -3.07 1.81
CA TYR A 39 -9.62 -3.48 1.14
C TYR A 39 -9.55 -2.88 -0.26
N ARG A 40 -8.41 -2.28 -0.60
CA ARG A 40 -8.14 -1.75 -1.93
C ARG A 40 -6.78 -2.17 -2.47
N LEU A 41 -6.80 -2.86 -3.61
CA LEU A 41 -5.64 -3.11 -4.45
C LEU A 41 -5.57 -2.04 -5.54
N TRP A 42 -4.49 -1.27 -5.55
CA TRP A 42 -4.31 -0.15 -6.47
C TRP A 42 -3.53 -0.55 -7.72
N GLY A 43 -4.13 -0.30 -8.88
CA GLY A 43 -3.50 -0.42 -10.19
C GLY A 43 -2.82 0.87 -10.66
N SER A 44 -2.01 0.75 -11.72
CA SER A 44 -1.30 1.89 -12.31
C SER A 44 -2.22 3.01 -12.82
N VAL A 45 -3.39 2.65 -13.37
CA VAL A 45 -4.40 3.62 -13.83
C VAL A 45 -4.97 4.42 -12.65
N GLU A 46 -5.37 3.73 -11.57
CA GLU A 46 -5.97 4.37 -10.40
C GLU A 46 -4.98 5.27 -9.67
N ILE A 47 -3.71 4.86 -9.60
CA ILE A 47 -2.65 5.69 -9.00
C ILE A 47 -2.42 6.94 -9.84
N ARG A 48 -2.36 6.83 -11.18
CA ARG A 48 -2.24 8.01 -12.05
C ARG A 48 -3.42 8.98 -11.86
N GLN A 49 -4.64 8.45 -11.73
CA GLN A 49 -5.82 9.26 -11.41
C GLN A 49 -5.72 9.92 -10.04
N LEU A 50 -5.19 9.21 -9.04
CA LEU A 50 -4.95 9.76 -7.69
C LEU A 50 -3.95 10.93 -7.73
N PHE A 51 -2.83 10.79 -8.44
CA PHE A 51 -1.86 11.88 -8.62
C PHE A 51 -2.50 13.08 -9.32
N ALA A 52 -3.17 12.86 -10.45
CA ALA A 52 -3.85 13.93 -11.18
C ALA A 52 -4.91 14.67 -10.34
N ALA A 53 -5.63 13.96 -9.47
CA ALA A 53 -6.69 14.54 -8.64
C ALA A 53 -6.17 15.21 -7.36
N ALA A 54 -5.15 14.62 -6.70
CA ALA A 54 -4.72 15.05 -5.38
C ALA A 54 -3.46 15.94 -5.41
N ARG A 55 -2.51 15.66 -6.32
CA ARG A 55 -1.20 16.32 -6.40
C ARG A 55 -0.74 16.43 -7.88
N PRO A 56 -1.49 17.13 -8.75
CA PRO A 56 -1.17 17.21 -10.19
C PRO A 56 0.23 17.78 -10.46
N GLU A 57 0.78 18.60 -9.58
CA GLU A 57 2.13 19.14 -9.67
C GLU A 57 3.23 18.06 -9.52
N LEU A 58 2.91 16.92 -8.91
CA LEU A 58 3.82 15.77 -8.77
C LEU A 58 3.70 14.77 -9.93
N GLN A 59 2.72 14.93 -10.83
CA GLN A 59 2.48 14.00 -11.93
C GLN A 59 3.74 13.82 -12.81
N GLY A 60 4.40 14.92 -13.16
CA GLY A 60 5.63 14.87 -13.96
C GLY A 60 6.78 14.14 -13.27
N LEU A 61 6.89 14.27 -11.93
CA LEU A 61 7.89 13.53 -11.15
C LEU A 61 7.54 12.04 -11.09
N TYR A 62 6.28 11.71 -10.84
CA TYR A 62 5.80 10.31 -10.82
C TYR A 62 6.07 9.61 -12.16
N ASP A 63 5.81 10.29 -13.27
CA ASP A 63 6.03 9.78 -14.62
C ASP A 63 7.51 9.68 -15.00
N ALA A 64 8.37 10.50 -14.39
CA ALA A 64 9.81 10.49 -14.64
C ALA A 64 10.55 9.35 -13.93
N TYR A 65 9.93 8.67 -12.96
CA TYR A 65 10.56 7.51 -12.32
C TYR A 65 10.78 6.40 -13.35
N PRO A 66 12.03 5.91 -13.55
CA PRO A 66 12.29 4.86 -14.53
C PRO A 66 11.75 3.49 -14.10
N TYR A 67 11.68 3.23 -12.80
CA TYR A 67 11.31 1.90 -12.29
C TYR A 67 9.93 1.91 -11.63
N TRP A 68 9.17 0.85 -11.87
CA TRP A 68 7.83 0.69 -11.28
C TRP A 68 7.87 0.69 -9.75
N VAL A 69 8.93 0.16 -9.15
CA VAL A 69 9.08 0.12 -7.68
C VAL A 69 9.15 1.53 -7.09
N GLN A 70 9.84 2.46 -7.75
CA GLN A 70 9.91 3.86 -7.31
C GLN A 70 8.55 4.54 -7.40
N ARG A 71 7.74 4.19 -8.41
CA ARG A 71 6.36 4.67 -8.53
C ARG A 71 5.47 4.11 -7.41
N ALA A 72 5.61 2.83 -7.07
CA ALA A 72 4.91 2.23 -5.94
C ALA A 72 5.31 2.89 -4.61
N ASP A 73 6.62 3.12 -4.40
CA ASP A 73 7.16 3.82 -3.23
C ASP A 73 6.60 5.24 -3.09
N ALA A 74 6.46 5.98 -4.20
CA ALA A 74 5.85 7.31 -4.17
C ALA A 74 4.33 7.23 -3.90
N ALA A 75 3.64 6.27 -4.53
CA ALA A 75 2.20 6.15 -4.46
C ALA A 75 1.69 5.80 -3.06
N ARG A 76 2.39 4.93 -2.30
CA ARG A 76 1.95 4.54 -0.94
C ARG A 76 1.81 5.73 0.01
N TYR A 77 2.71 6.71 -0.07
CA TYR A 77 2.61 7.92 0.73
C TYR A 77 1.43 8.79 0.34
N LEU A 78 1.15 8.93 -0.97
CA LEU A 78 0.01 9.72 -1.42
C LEU A 78 -1.32 9.04 -1.05
N ILE A 79 -1.38 7.71 -1.13
CA ILE A 79 -2.54 6.92 -0.71
C ILE A 79 -2.80 7.16 0.78
N LEU A 80 -1.81 6.93 1.65
CA LEU A 80 -1.95 7.13 3.10
C LEU A 80 -2.25 8.59 3.46
N HIS A 81 -1.63 9.56 2.78
CA HIS A 81 -1.92 10.97 3.00
C HIS A 81 -3.37 11.33 2.65
N ARG A 82 -3.94 10.72 1.60
CA ARG A 82 -5.29 11.02 1.13
C ARG A 82 -6.38 10.29 1.92
N TYR A 83 -6.14 9.04 2.26
CA TYR A 83 -7.16 8.13 2.79
C TYR A 83 -6.91 7.66 4.23
N GLY A 84 -5.69 7.82 4.74
CA GLY A 84 -5.24 7.13 5.96
C GLY A 84 -5.19 5.62 5.71
N GLY A 85 -5.47 4.84 6.75
CA GLY A 85 -5.48 3.39 6.69
C GLY A 85 -4.11 2.78 6.96
N ILE A 86 -4.00 1.51 6.61
CA ILE A 86 -2.77 0.73 6.65
C ILE A 86 -2.34 0.42 5.23
N TYR A 87 -1.07 0.63 4.93
CA TYR A 87 -0.44 0.16 3.71
C TYR A 87 0.40 -1.07 4.01
N ALA A 88 0.31 -2.09 3.15
CA ALA A 88 1.22 -3.22 3.16
C ALA A 88 1.66 -3.58 1.74
N ASP A 89 2.94 -3.87 1.55
CA ASP A 89 3.42 -4.48 0.32
C ASP A 89 2.69 -5.80 0.05
N LEU A 90 2.51 -6.11 -1.24
CA LEU A 90 1.62 -7.18 -1.67
C LEU A 90 2.15 -8.59 -1.32
N ASP A 91 3.44 -8.68 -1.02
CA ASP A 91 4.14 -9.91 -0.63
C ASP A 91 4.21 -10.11 0.89
N ILE A 92 3.62 -9.20 1.69
CA ILE A 92 3.53 -9.36 3.15
C ILE A 92 2.34 -10.25 3.51
N LEU A 93 2.63 -11.38 4.15
CA LEU A 93 1.61 -12.24 4.77
C LEU A 93 1.12 -11.61 6.09
N CYS A 94 -0.19 -11.56 6.26
CA CYS A 94 -0.84 -11.13 7.49
C CYS A 94 -1.17 -12.35 8.36
N GLU A 95 -0.64 -12.39 9.58
CA GLU A 95 -0.82 -13.50 10.51
C GLU A 95 -1.93 -13.25 11.55
N ARG A 96 -2.34 -11.99 11.72
CA ARG A 96 -3.36 -11.58 12.69
C ARG A 96 -3.96 -10.23 12.37
N SER A 97 -5.12 -9.97 12.95
CA SER A 97 -5.81 -8.69 12.81
C SER A 97 -5.07 -7.53 13.47
N PHE A 98 -5.25 -6.33 12.92
CA PHE A 98 -4.73 -5.05 13.39
C PHE A 98 -5.73 -4.30 14.29
N GLU A 99 -6.85 -4.90 14.68
CA GLU A 99 -7.79 -4.31 15.67
C GLU A 99 -7.09 -3.80 16.95
N PHE A 100 -5.94 -4.37 17.31
CA PHE A 100 -5.15 -3.94 18.46
C PHE A 100 -4.56 -2.53 18.34
N ILE A 101 -4.48 -1.95 17.14
CA ILE A 101 -3.89 -0.61 16.95
C ILE A 101 -4.77 0.50 17.52
N GLY A 102 -6.07 0.25 17.73
CA GLY A 102 -6.99 1.15 18.44
C GLY A 102 -6.85 2.63 18.04
N ASN A 103 -6.44 3.47 19.00
CA ASN A 103 -6.30 4.92 18.81
C ASN A 103 -4.90 5.37 18.35
N CYS A 104 -4.08 4.48 17.83
CA CYS A 104 -2.80 4.86 17.24
C CYS A 104 -3.02 5.83 16.07
N ASP A 105 -2.04 6.72 15.89
CA ASP A 105 -1.96 7.65 14.77
C ASP A 105 -0.89 7.25 13.73
N LEU A 106 -0.03 6.28 14.09
CA LEU A 106 1.08 5.84 13.27
C LEU A 106 1.44 4.39 13.55
N VAL A 107 1.61 3.59 12.48
CA VAL A 107 2.23 2.27 12.53
C VAL A 107 3.54 2.36 11.74
N LEU A 108 4.63 1.89 12.32
CA LEU A 108 5.92 1.77 11.65
C LEU A 108 6.56 0.44 12.03
N THR A 109 7.19 -0.20 11.07
CA THR A 109 7.84 -1.48 11.28
C THR A 109 9.36 -1.29 11.45
N PRO A 110 9.96 -1.69 12.58
CA PRO A 110 11.38 -1.52 12.79
C PRO A 110 12.20 -2.48 11.92
N THR A 111 13.33 -1.99 11.39
CA THR A 111 14.30 -2.80 10.65
C THR A 111 15.60 -2.94 11.46
N LYS A 112 16.27 -4.09 11.29
CA LYS A 112 17.57 -4.37 11.92
C LYS A 112 18.70 -3.95 10.97
N PRO A 113 19.83 -3.39 11.46
CA PRO A 113 20.15 -3.09 12.85
C PRO A 113 19.55 -1.78 13.37
N LEU A 114 19.16 -0.85 12.49
CA LEU A 114 18.54 0.43 12.82
C LEU A 114 17.74 0.93 11.62
N GLY A 115 16.48 1.30 11.82
CA GLY A 115 15.64 1.91 10.80
C GLY A 115 14.15 1.58 10.98
N MET A 116 13.34 2.12 10.08
CA MET A 116 11.94 1.76 9.90
C MET A 116 11.75 1.37 8.43
N SER A 117 11.04 0.29 8.18
CA SER A 117 10.59 -0.10 6.85
C SER A 117 9.33 0.69 6.49
N ASN A 118 9.16 0.91 5.19
CA ASN A 118 7.95 1.46 4.60
C ASN A 118 7.14 0.42 3.81
N ASP A 119 7.45 -0.86 4.00
CA ASP A 119 6.73 -1.98 3.39
C ASP A 119 5.42 -2.24 4.16
N LEU A 120 5.34 -1.85 5.44
CA LEU A 120 4.13 -1.84 6.27
C LEU A 120 4.09 -0.56 7.13
N MET A 121 3.05 0.25 6.94
CA MET A 121 2.84 1.57 7.56
C MET A 121 1.38 1.82 7.89
#